data_AF-A0A534YPW6-F1
#
_entry.id   AF-A0A534YPW6-F1
#
_cell.length_a   1.000
_cell.length_b   1.000
_cell.length_c   1.000
_cell.angle_alpha   90.00
_cell.angle_beta   90.00
_cell.angle_gamma   90.00
#
_symmetry.space_group_name_H-M   'P 1'
#
loop_
_entity.id
_entity.type
_entity.pdbx_description
1 polymer ?
#
loop_
_entity_poly.entity_id
_entity_poly.type
_entity_poly.pdbx_seq_one_letter_code
_entity_poly.pdbx_strand_id
1 'polypeptide(L)'
;LSVSELRELLGRLRPTVRVVMLMSQCYSGAFAHLVSLHPPDPPAGNLCGYFSSTADRPAYGCYPENRGKENVGHSFHFIQALATLRRFPDAHAQVLVRDATPDVPLRSSDAYLDDLLRRKAAESGTEPTALVDGLLREAWRDKAAWEPEIRLLDRIGHAFGCFSPRSLAELDGMQAVDITDKLKTYKSAWETSLRSLAGENLDRFIAASADWKERTQPERVAALDAAGTRALARALLTDLTAYTDGDATTARRLAVLRKKTEVAEAASYRMEVRLGVVLRMRAILTAVAGRVYLATHGTPEERAAYEALVRCENLDLGPGEGPLPLVTAAVAEPFPPYEDDVRLAAKVLPAWMGIRFKQAEAETREHHRLEAGAVAVEAVYPDSPAEAAGVQVGDVILGPPGAPFKENQQIREWTMLSKIGEPAPLLVLRGDRQLRVTLAPKPYPLQWTTAAGPPKVDAPAPPVTLTSYRGSVPPRLADGNAHLLFFWATYCGPCKASLPEVLAFERERHTQVIAVTDELREQLDAFFKKFDRPFPETVAMDEYRKAFLAFGVSGTPTFVLLDGAGKVRSYATGYTPEKGLGVAGWSWTKPAPAGG
;
A
#
# COMPACT_ATOMS: atom_id res chain seq x y z
N LEU A 1 15.96 21.87 -1.39
CA LEU A 1 16.89 21.63 -2.51
C LEU A 1 16.34 20.48 -3.33
N SER A 2 15.92 20.76 -4.56
CA SER A 2 15.63 19.73 -5.55
C SER A 2 16.91 19.02 -5.98
N VAL A 3 16.76 17.85 -6.60
CA VAL A 3 17.86 17.09 -7.21
C VAL A 3 18.63 17.99 -8.20
N SER A 4 17.91 18.72 -9.06
CA SER A 4 18.51 19.63 -10.05
C SER A 4 19.25 20.81 -9.41
N GLU A 5 18.69 21.42 -8.35
CA GLU A 5 19.36 22.52 -7.63
C GLU A 5 20.66 22.04 -6.97
N LEU A 6 20.62 20.87 -6.31
CA LEU A 6 21.83 20.29 -5.71
C LEU A 6 22.88 20.00 -6.78
N ARG A 7 22.46 19.49 -7.95
CA ARG A 7 23.34 19.24 -9.11
C ARG A 7 24.07 20.52 -9.53
N GLU A 8 23.35 21.62 -9.72
CA GLU A 8 23.94 22.89 -10.12
C GLU A 8 24.95 23.42 -9.09
N LEU A 9 24.66 23.26 -7.81
CA LEU A 9 25.58 23.66 -6.74
C LEU A 9 26.85 22.80 -6.76
N LEU A 10 26.72 21.49 -6.93
CA LEU A 10 27.86 20.58 -7.00
C LEU A 10 28.71 20.83 -8.26
N GLY A 11 28.09 21.19 -9.39
CA GLY A 11 28.78 21.55 -10.63
C GLY A 11 29.65 22.81 -10.53
N ARG A 12 29.45 23.65 -9.50
CA ARG A 12 30.31 24.82 -9.22
C ARG A 12 31.60 24.49 -8.49
N LEU A 13 31.73 23.26 -7.96
CA LEU A 13 32.94 22.83 -7.27
C LEU A 13 34.07 22.62 -8.27
N ARG A 14 35.31 22.85 -7.82
CA ARG A 14 36.49 22.55 -8.66
C ARG A 14 36.52 21.03 -8.95
N PRO A 15 36.93 20.60 -10.16
CA PRO A 15 36.99 19.17 -10.50
C PRO A 15 37.85 18.31 -9.56
N THR A 16 38.81 18.93 -8.85
CA THR A 16 39.67 18.27 -7.86
C THR A 16 38.97 18.00 -6.52
N VAL A 17 37.82 18.61 -6.27
CA VAL A 17 37.03 18.39 -5.05
C VAL A 17 36.25 17.09 -5.21
N ARG A 18 36.55 16.12 -4.35
CA ARG A 18 35.80 14.87 -4.22
C ARG A 18 34.63 15.06 -3.26
N VAL A 19 33.44 14.70 -3.69
CA VAL A 19 32.21 14.73 -2.90
C VAL A 19 31.65 13.31 -2.81
N VAL A 20 31.58 12.79 -1.58
CA VAL A 20 30.95 11.49 -1.28
C VAL A 20 29.73 11.76 -0.42
N MET A 21 28.55 11.50 -0.97
CA MET A 21 27.29 11.74 -0.28
C MET A 21 26.87 10.50 0.53
N LEU A 22 26.41 10.70 1.76
CA LEU A 22 25.67 9.69 2.53
C LEU A 22 24.25 10.23 2.73
N MET A 23 23.27 9.69 2.00
CA MET A 23 21.91 10.24 1.97
C MET A 23 20.89 9.27 2.57
N SER A 24 20.05 9.78 3.46
CA SER A 24 18.94 9.01 4.07
C SER A 24 17.63 9.79 4.16
N GLN A 25 17.49 10.81 3.32
CA GLN A 25 16.23 11.52 3.10
C GLN A 25 15.24 10.67 2.30
N CYS A 26 13.97 11.10 2.26
CA CYS A 26 12.94 10.42 1.49
C CYS A 26 13.34 10.39 0.01
N TYR A 27 13.18 9.23 -0.63
CA TYR A 27 13.54 9.02 -2.04
C TYR A 27 15.02 9.34 -2.33
N SER A 28 15.90 9.01 -1.39
CA SER A 28 17.35 9.23 -1.53
C SER A 28 17.93 8.60 -2.79
N GLY A 29 17.32 7.54 -3.32
CA GLY A 29 17.76 6.89 -4.56
C GLY A 29 17.64 7.76 -5.81
N ALA A 30 16.76 8.77 -5.83
CA ALA A 30 16.72 9.74 -6.92
C ALA A 30 18.06 10.51 -7.06
N PHE A 31 18.83 10.58 -5.97
CA PHE A 31 20.15 11.21 -5.93
C PHE A 31 21.26 10.27 -6.39
N ALA A 32 21.01 8.95 -6.52
CA ALA A 32 21.99 8.00 -7.05
C ALA A 32 22.32 8.30 -8.52
N HIS A 33 21.33 8.79 -9.28
CA HIS A 33 21.47 9.17 -10.69
C HIS A 33 22.03 10.60 -10.87
N LEU A 34 22.28 11.36 -9.80
CA LEU A 34 22.92 12.69 -9.91
C LEU A 34 24.32 12.63 -10.52
N VAL A 35 24.95 11.47 -10.44
CA VAL A 35 26.34 11.27 -10.79
C VAL A 35 26.52 10.98 -12.29
N SER A 36 25.47 10.55 -12.97
CA SER A 36 25.39 10.41 -14.42
C SER A 36 24.86 11.72 -15.00
N LEU A 37 25.75 12.71 -15.08
CA LEU A 37 25.37 14.12 -15.25
C LEU A 37 24.65 14.42 -16.57
N HIS A 38 24.89 13.68 -17.64
CA HIS A 38 24.13 13.74 -18.90
C HIS A 38 24.28 12.41 -19.63
N PRO A 39 23.25 11.67 -20.03
CA PRO A 39 23.41 10.77 -21.18
C PRO A 39 23.69 11.66 -22.40
N PRO A 40 24.87 11.61 -23.05
CA PRO A 40 25.85 10.51 -23.07
C PRO A 40 27.18 10.71 -22.30
N ASP A 41 27.39 11.81 -21.58
CA ASP A 41 28.62 12.10 -20.83
C ASP A 41 28.87 11.14 -19.63
N PRO A 42 30.08 10.56 -19.55
CA PRO A 42 30.45 9.67 -18.45
C PRO A 42 30.59 10.42 -17.11
N PRO A 43 30.39 9.73 -15.96
CA PRO A 43 30.62 10.31 -14.63
C PRO A 43 32.05 10.83 -14.48
N ALA A 44 32.19 12.07 -14.01
CA ALA A 44 33.48 12.74 -13.83
C ALA A 44 34.37 12.13 -12.73
N GLY A 45 33.84 11.22 -11.91
CA GLY A 45 34.60 10.48 -10.89
C GLY A 45 34.94 11.26 -9.61
N ASN A 46 34.44 12.49 -9.48
CA ASN A 46 34.63 13.32 -8.29
C ASN A 46 33.34 13.52 -7.47
N LEU A 47 32.21 13.00 -7.96
CA LEU A 47 30.93 12.97 -7.25
C LEU A 47 30.46 11.52 -7.16
N CYS A 48 29.94 11.10 -6.02
CA CYS A 48 29.36 9.77 -5.79
C CYS A 48 28.59 9.74 -4.47
N GLY A 49 27.94 8.62 -4.16
CA GLY A 49 27.32 8.47 -2.86
C GLY A 49 26.80 7.08 -2.51
N TYR A 50 26.28 7.02 -1.29
CA TYR A 50 25.61 5.92 -0.63
C TYR A 50 24.21 6.38 -0.22
N PHE A 51 23.19 5.64 -0.61
CA PHE A 51 21.79 6.05 -0.50
C PHE A 51 21.01 4.97 0.23
N SER A 52 20.07 5.36 1.09
CA SER A 52 19.28 4.43 1.91
C SER A 52 18.15 3.71 1.16
N SER A 53 17.79 4.18 -0.03
CA SER A 53 16.60 3.71 -0.75
C SER A 53 16.78 3.90 -2.25
N THR A 54 16.01 3.17 -3.06
CA THR A 54 15.90 3.40 -4.51
C THR A 54 14.97 4.59 -4.81
N ALA A 55 14.96 5.08 -6.05
CA ALA A 55 14.22 6.30 -6.42
C ALA A 55 12.69 6.17 -6.28
N ASP A 56 12.16 4.95 -6.31
CA ASP A 56 10.73 4.59 -6.24
C ASP A 56 10.19 4.43 -4.82
N ARG A 57 11.02 4.56 -3.78
CA ARG A 57 10.57 4.31 -2.39
C ARG A 57 11.16 5.29 -1.37
N PRO A 58 10.42 5.59 -0.29
CA PRO A 58 10.95 6.38 0.81
C PRO A 58 11.96 5.58 1.64
N ALA A 59 12.96 6.29 2.18
CA ALA A 59 13.79 5.78 3.26
C ALA A 59 12.96 5.54 4.53
N TYR A 60 13.37 4.59 5.37
CA TYR A 60 12.63 4.20 6.57
C TYR A 60 12.41 5.36 7.53
N GLY A 61 13.38 6.28 7.66
CA GLY A 61 13.23 7.49 8.48
C GLY A 61 12.03 8.37 8.09
N CYS A 62 11.47 8.22 6.89
CA CYS A 62 10.31 8.97 6.41
C CYS A 62 8.97 8.32 6.71
N TYR A 63 8.97 7.15 7.33
CA TYR A 63 7.75 6.43 7.67
C TYR A 63 7.04 7.13 8.86
N PRO A 64 5.70 7.28 8.85
CA PRO A 64 4.98 8.04 9.88
C PRO A 64 5.26 7.60 11.32
N GLU A 65 5.48 6.31 11.55
CA GLU A 65 5.78 5.70 12.84
C GLU A 65 7.15 6.09 13.42
N ASN A 66 8.01 6.74 12.63
CA ASN A 66 9.32 7.23 13.06
C ASN A 66 9.30 8.70 13.50
N ARG A 67 8.13 9.35 13.48
CA ARG A 67 7.99 10.73 13.96
C ARG A 67 8.41 10.83 15.44
N GLY A 68 9.47 11.60 15.70
CA GLY A 68 10.03 11.80 17.04
C GLY A 68 10.97 10.69 17.53
N LYS A 69 11.34 9.72 16.67
CA LYS A 69 12.41 8.76 16.95
C LYS A 69 13.73 9.28 16.39
N GLU A 70 14.81 9.07 17.15
CA GLU A 70 16.18 9.36 16.71
C GLU A 70 16.94 8.06 16.45
N ASN A 71 18.05 8.14 15.70
CA ASN A 71 18.99 7.04 15.51
C ASN A 71 18.40 5.80 14.80
N VAL A 72 17.60 6.02 13.75
CA VAL A 72 16.93 4.96 13.00
C VAL A 72 17.41 4.94 11.54
N GLY A 73 17.60 3.75 10.98
CA GLY A 73 17.78 3.53 9.53
C GLY A 73 19.23 3.58 9.04
N HIS A 74 19.38 3.50 7.72
CA HIS A 74 20.63 3.33 7.01
C HIS A 74 21.78 4.24 7.47
N SER A 75 21.61 5.57 7.51
CA SER A 75 22.70 6.50 7.81
C SER A 75 23.30 6.29 9.20
N PHE A 76 22.46 5.97 10.18
CA PHE A 76 22.92 5.71 11.55
C PHE A 76 23.77 4.45 11.60
N HIS A 77 23.28 3.35 11.02
CA HIS A 77 24.05 2.11 10.92
C HIS A 77 25.34 2.27 10.11
N PHE A 78 25.32 3.11 9.08
CA PHE A 78 26.50 3.42 8.28
C PHE A 78 27.56 4.17 9.09
N ILE A 79 27.17 5.19 9.86
CA ILE A 79 28.07 5.95 10.73
C ILE A 79 28.64 5.05 11.84
N GLN A 80 27.80 4.20 12.44
CA GLN A 80 28.26 3.19 13.41
C GLN A 80 29.29 2.23 12.81
N ALA A 81 29.05 1.75 11.59
CA ALA A 81 29.97 0.89 10.88
C ALA A 81 31.30 1.60 10.58
N LEU A 82 31.24 2.85 10.10
CA LEU A 82 32.41 3.69 9.83
C LEU A 82 33.27 3.98 11.05
N ALA A 83 32.68 4.03 12.24
CA ALA A 83 33.44 4.15 13.48
C ALA A 83 34.51 3.02 13.50
N THR A 84 34.10 1.78 13.31
CA THR A 84 35.02 0.63 13.39
C THR A 84 35.80 0.35 12.11
N LEU A 85 35.14 0.41 10.95
CA LEU A 85 35.70 -0.08 9.68
C LEU A 85 36.49 1.00 8.93
N ARG A 86 36.20 2.29 9.19
CA ARG A 86 36.88 3.48 8.62
C ARG A 86 36.80 3.66 7.10
N ARG A 87 36.45 2.61 6.36
CA ARG A 87 36.25 2.59 4.91
C ARG A 87 34.77 2.53 4.57
N PHE A 88 34.35 3.37 3.63
CA PHE A 88 32.96 3.48 3.20
C PHE A 88 32.42 2.20 2.53
N PRO A 89 33.16 1.51 1.63
CA PRO A 89 32.68 0.24 1.06
C PRO A 89 32.45 -0.84 2.12
N ASP A 90 33.32 -0.90 3.13
CA ASP A 90 33.22 -1.88 4.21
C ASP A 90 32.03 -1.56 5.14
N ALA A 91 31.83 -0.27 5.45
CA ALA A 91 30.66 0.20 6.19
C ALA A 91 29.36 -0.13 5.44
N HIS A 92 29.30 0.10 4.13
CA HIS A 92 28.17 -0.26 3.29
C HIS A 92 27.88 -1.76 3.32
N ALA A 93 28.91 -2.60 3.14
CA ALA A 93 28.76 -4.05 3.20
C ALA A 93 28.26 -4.54 4.57
N GLN A 94 28.67 -3.91 5.66
CA GLN A 94 28.16 -4.21 7.00
C GLN A 94 26.69 -3.79 7.16
N VAL A 95 26.32 -2.62 6.64
CA VAL A 95 24.94 -2.12 6.66
C VAL A 95 24.00 -3.05 5.90
N LEU A 96 24.38 -3.57 4.73
CA LEU A 96 23.57 -4.53 3.99
C LEU A 96 23.19 -5.78 4.80
N VAL A 97 24.04 -6.19 5.74
CA VAL A 97 23.83 -7.37 6.62
C VAL A 97 23.08 -7.01 7.91
N ARG A 98 23.27 -5.80 8.46
CA ARG A 98 22.78 -5.44 9.80
C ARG A 98 21.52 -4.59 9.82
N ASP A 99 21.22 -3.89 8.73
CA ASP A 99 20.10 -2.96 8.67
C ASP A 99 18.77 -3.72 8.65
N ALA A 100 18.16 -3.85 9.83
CA ALA A 100 16.88 -4.49 10.06
C ALA A 100 15.68 -3.55 9.82
N THR A 101 15.83 -2.61 8.88
CA THR A 101 14.78 -1.72 8.39
C THR A 101 14.42 -2.05 6.94
N PRO A 102 13.28 -1.55 6.41
CA PRO A 102 12.91 -1.69 5.00
C PRO A 102 13.79 -0.91 3.99
N ASP A 103 14.85 -0.23 4.46
CA ASP A 103 15.78 0.50 3.58
C ASP A 103 16.40 -0.44 2.53
N VAL A 104 16.78 0.13 1.39
CA VAL A 104 17.49 -0.56 0.29
C VAL A 104 18.78 0.20 0.03
N PRO A 105 19.83 -0.02 0.83
CA PRO A 105 21.09 0.67 0.66
C PRO A 105 21.71 0.37 -0.71
N LEU A 106 22.16 1.41 -1.42
CA LEU A 106 22.86 1.27 -2.70
C LEU A 106 23.93 2.35 -2.89
N ARG A 107 24.84 2.10 -3.83
CA ARG A 107 25.88 3.06 -4.26
C ARG A 107 25.57 3.65 -5.64
N SER A 108 26.26 4.73 -5.98
CA SER A 108 26.20 5.29 -7.34
C SER A 108 26.69 4.31 -8.40
N SER A 109 27.71 3.50 -8.10
CA SER A 109 28.23 2.46 -8.98
C SER A 109 27.23 1.33 -9.20
N ASP A 110 26.45 0.96 -8.18
CA ASP A 110 25.37 -0.04 -8.31
C ASP A 110 24.26 0.49 -9.23
N ALA A 111 23.84 1.74 -9.04
CA ALA A 111 22.84 2.39 -9.89
C ALA A 111 23.31 2.51 -11.35
N TYR A 112 24.58 2.85 -11.56
CA TYR A 112 25.17 2.92 -12.90
C TYR A 112 25.13 1.56 -13.63
N LEU A 113 25.46 0.47 -12.94
CA LEU A 113 25.43 -0.87 -13.53
C LEU A 113 24.00 -1.33 -13.83
N ASP A 114 23.04 -1.04 -12.95
CA ASP A 114 21.62 -1.34 -13.22
C ASP A 114 21.12 -0.58 -14.46
N ASP A 115 21.38 0.73 -14.55
CA ASP A 115 21.01 1.56 -15.70
C ASP A 115 21.71 1.08 -16.99
N LEU A 116 22.98 0.70 -16.91
CA LEU A 116 23.72 0.13 -18.05
C LEU A 116 23.05 -1.14 -18.55
N LEU A 117 22.82 -2.12 -17.68
CA LEU A 117 22.23 -3.40 -18.09
C LEU A 117 20.80 -3.24 -18.61
N ARG A 118 19.99 -2.34 -18.03
CA ARG A 118 18.65 -2.01 -18.54
C ARG A 118 18.70 -1.47 -19.96
N ARG A 119 19.62 -0.54 -20.24
CA ARG A 119 19.81 -0.01 -21.60
C ARG A 119 20.24 -1.10 -22.57
N LYS A 120 21.18 -1.96 -22.18
CA LYS A 120 21.64 -3.08 -23.03
C LYS A 120 20.58 -4.14 -23.27
N ALA A 121 19.75 -4.42 -22.27
CA ALA A 121 18.57 -5.27 -22.42
C ALA A 121 17.60 -4.67 -23.45
N ALA A 122 17.30 -3.37 -23.35
CA ALA A 122 16.44 -2.66 -24.30
C ALA A 122 17.02 -2.62 -25.73
N GLU A 123 18.31 -2.31 -25.88
CA GLU A 123 19.03 -2.28 -27.18
C GLU A 123 19.01 -3.66 -27.87
N SER A 124 19.08 -4.74 -27.11
CA SER A 124 19.10 -6.12 -27.63
C SER A 124 17.72 -6.77 -27.73
N GLY A 125 16.66 -6.12 -27.24
CA GLY A 125 15.32 -6.71 -27.14
C GLY A 125 15.22 -7.90 -26.18
N THR A 126 16.16 -8.02 -25.23
CA THR A 126 16.20 -9.10 -24.24
C THR A 126 15.50 -8.65 -22.95
N GLU A 127 14.76 -9.54 -22.30
CA GLU A 127 14.23 -9.27 -20.96
C GLU A 127 15.36 -8.97 -19.95
N PRO A 128 15.29 -7.87 -19.15
CA PRO A 128 16.38 -7.48 -18.25
C PRO A 128 16.81 -8.59 -17.28
N THR A 129 15.86 -9.30 -16.68
CA THR A 129 16.15 -10.44 -15.79
C THR A 129 16.92 -11.55 -16.52
N ALA A 130 16.54 -11.85 -17.76
CA ALA A 130 17.20 -12.90 -18.55
C ALA A 130 18.64 -12.52 -18.93
N LEU A 131 18.88 -11.24 -19.27
CA LEU A 131 20.23 -10.72 -19.53
C LEU A 131 21.11 -10.84 -18.30
N VAL A 132 20.64 -10.35 -17.14
CA VAL A 132 21.38 -10.41 -15.87
C VAL A 132 21.68 -11.86 -15.49
N ASP A 133 20.69 -12.76 -15.55
CA ASP A 133 20.89 -14.17 -15.21
C ASP A 133 21.83 -14.89 -16.17
N GLY A 134 21.90 -14.47 -17.44
CA GLY A 134 22.90 -14.92 -18.39
C GLY A 134 24.32 -14.59 -17.96
N LEU A 135 24.55 -13.34 -17.57
CA LEU A 135 25.84 -12.84 -17.10
C LEU A 135 26.24 -13.46 -15.75
N LEU A 136 25.28 -13.68 -14.85
CA LEU A 136 25.50 -14.38 -13.59
C LEU A 136 25.95 -15.83 -13.82
N ARG A 137 25.34 -16.55 -14.77
CA ARG A 137 25.79 -17.90 -15.14
C ARG A 137 27.24 -17.92 -15.61
N GLU A 138 27.68 -16.89 -16.31
CA GLU A 138 29.09 -16.73 -16.70
C GLU A 138 29.98 -16.46 -15.48
N ALA A 139 29.58 -15.53 -14.60
CA ALA A 139 30.27 -15.23 -13.35
C ALA A 139 30.54 -16.50 -12.54
N TRP A 140 29.52 -17.35 -12.39
CA TRP A 140 29.56 -18.55 -11.55
C TRP A 140 30.36 -19.71 -12.13
N ARG A 141 30.94 -19.59 -13.33
CA ARG A 141 31.94 -20.55 -13.83
C ARG A 141 33.25 -20.45 -13.04
N ASP A 142 33.58 -19.27 -12.53
CA ASP A 142 34.70 -19.04 -11.62
C ASP A 142 34.19 -18.43 -10.30
N LYS A 143 33.60 -19.27 -9.46
CA LYS A 143 33.06 -18.82 -8.16
C LYS A 143 34.13 -18.24 -7.23
N ALA A 144 35.40 -18.61 -7.40
CA ALA A 144 36.48 -18.11 -6.56
C ALA A 144 36.71 -16.61 -6.78
N ALA A 145 36.59 -16.13 -8.02
CA ALA A 145 36.68 -14.71 -8.35
C ALA A 145 35.58 -13.84 -7.71
N TRP A 146 34.45 -14.45 -7.31
CA TRP A 146 33.28 -13.76 -6.75
C TRP A 146 32.95 -14.18 -5.31
N GLU A 147 33.91 -14.80 -4.63
CA GLU A 147 33.74 -15.24 -3.25
C GLU A 147 33.27 -14.11 -2.29
N PRO A 148 33.77 -12.86 -2.37
CA PRO A 148 33.31 -11.79 -1.50
C PRO A 148 31.81 -11.50 -1.62
N GLU A 149 31.28 -11.43 -2.84
CA GLU A 149 29.86 -11.18 -3.11
C GLU A 149 28.99 -12.38 -2.73
N ILE A 150 29.44 -13.61 -3.04
CA ILE A 150 28.76 -14.84 -2.64
C ILE A 150 28.63 -14.91 -1.11
N ARG A 151 29.72 -14.68 -0.38
CA ARG A 151 29.71 -14.67 1.09
C ARG A 151 28.87 -13.52 1.65
N LEU A 152 28.81 -12.38 0.97
CA LEU A 152 27.93 -11.27 1.37
C LEU A 152 26.46 -11.70 1.25
N LEU A 153 26.05 -12.27 0.12
CA LEU A 153 24.70 -12.81 -0.07
C LEU A 153 24.36 -13.87 0.99
N ASP A 154 25.31 -14.76 1.32
CA ASP A 154 25.13 -15.79 2.36
C ASP A 154 24.91 -15.17 3.75
N ARG A 155 25.70 -14.15 4.12
CA ARG A 155 25.53 -13.44 5.40
C ARG A 155 24.20 -12.71 5.48
N ILE A 156 23.76 -12.07 4.39
CA ILE A 156 22.45 -11.41 4.32
C ILE A 156 21.34 -12.46 4.44
N GLY A 157 21.42 -13.56 3.69
CA GLY A 157 20.45 -14.66 3.77
C GLY A 157 20.31 -15.20 5.20
N HIS A 158 21.44 -15.50 5.85
CA HIS A 158 21.45 -15.95 7.23
C HIS A 158 20.86 -14.92 8.21
N ALA A 159 21.26 -13.64 8.11
CA ALA A 159 20.80 -12.60 9.01
C ALA A 159 19.28 -12.37 8.95
N PHE A 160 18.69 -12.52 7.77
CA PHE A 160 17.26 -12.24 7.54
C PHE A 160 16.39 -13.50 7.37
N GLY A 161 16.96 -14.69 7.62
CA GLY A 161 16.26 -15.96 7.48
C GLY A 161 15.79 -16.24 6.05
N CYS A 162 16.48 -15.67 5.05
CA CYS A 162 16.21 -15.87 3.63
C CYS A 162 17.21 -16.86 3.04
N PHE A 163 16.87 -17.49 1.92
CA PHE A 163 17.87 -18.23 1.15
C PHE A 163 18.89 -17.26 0.51
N SER A 164 20.04 -17.78 0.11
CA SER A 164 21.10 -17.02 -0.56
C SER A 164 21.00 -17.20 -2.08
N PRO A 165 20.55 -16.19 -2.85
CA PRO A 165 20.28 -16.32 -4.27
C PRO A 165 21.57 -16.36 -5.11
N ARG A 166 21.49 -16.98 -6.29
CA ARG A 166 22.51 -16.95 -7.34
C ARG A 166 21.98 -16.38 -8.67
N SER A 167 20.69 -16.06 -8.74
CA SER A 167 20.02 -15.47 -9.89
C SER A 167 18.90 -14.52 -9.45
N LEU A 168 18.52 -13.61 -10.35
CA LEU A 168 17.33 -12.78 -10.18
C LEU A 168 16.05 -13.61 -10.27
N ALA A 169 16.02 -14.67 -11.10
CA ALA A 169 14.87 -15.57 -11.16
C ALA A 169 14.55 -16.27 -9.82
N GLU A 170 15.58 -16.66 -9.05
CA GLU A 170 15.35 -17.19 -7.70
C GLU A 170 14.71 -16.15 -6.76
N LEU A 171 15.13 -14.89 -6.84
CA LEU A 171 14.53 -13.79 -6.08
C LEU A 171 13.10 -13.48 -6.53
N ASP A 172 12.82 -13.52 -7.83
CA ASP A 172 11.48 -13.33 -8.39
C ASP A 172 10.51 -14.45 -7.93
N GLY A 173 11.04 -15.64 -7.63
CA GLY A 173 10.28 -16.74 -7.04
C GLY A 173 9.82 -16.48 -5.59
N MET A 174 10.34 -15.46 -4.92
CA MET A 174 9.90 -15.09 -3.57
C MET A 174 8.56 -14.35 -3.62
N GLN A 175 7.52 -14.91 -3.00
CA GLN A 175 6.23 -14.25 -2.80
C GLN A 175 6.28 -13.16 -1.70
N ALA A 176 7.41 -12.47 -1.55
CA ALA A 176 7.61 -11.50 -0.47
C ALA A 176 6.61 -10.33 -0.55
N VAL A 177 6.29 -9.85 -1.76
CA VAL A 177 5.31 -8.77 -1.98
C VAL A 177 3.91 -9.23 -1.57
N ASP A 178 3.44 -10.35 -2.12
CA ASP A 178 2.11 -10.89 -1.83
C ASP A 178 1.90 -11.13 -0.34
N ILE A 179 2.90 -11.68 0.36
CA ILE A 179 2.80 -11.95 1.80
C ILE A 179 2.86 -10.65 2.62
N THR A 180 3.65 -9.67 2.19
CA THR A 180 3.69 -8.34 2.82
C THR A 180 2.31 -7.68 2.77
N ASP A 181 1.69 -7.63 1.59
CA ASP A 181 0.40 -6.97 1.40
C ASP A 181 -0.72 -7.65 2.19
N LYS A 182 -0.66 -8.99 2.26
CA LYS A 182 -1.53 -9.80 3.11
C LYS A 182 -1.37 -9.42 4.59
N LEU A 183 -0.15 -9.46 5.10
CA LEU A 183 0.12 -9.16 6.51
C LEU A 183 -0.27 -7.72 6.89
N LYS A 184 -0.03 -6.74 6.00
CA LYS A 184 -0.49 -5.35 6.18
C LYS A 184 -2.01 -5.24 6.30
N THR A 185 -2.73 -5.91 5.39
CA THR A 185 -4.19 -5.94 5.41
C THR A 185 -4.71 -6.52 6.72
N TYR A 186 -4.10 -7.60 7.21
CA TYR A 186 -4.54 -8.24 8.47
C TYR A 186 -4.15 -7.47 9.71
N LYS A 187 -2.94 -6.91 9.75
CA LYS A 187 -2.52 -5.96 10.80
C LYS A 187 -3.59 -4.88 10.96
N SER A 188 -3.99 -4.24 9.87
CA SER A 188 -5.01 -3.18 9.89
C SER A 188 -6.37 -3.68 10.41
N ALA A 189 -6.81 -4.87 10.00
CA ALA A 189 -8.07 -5.45 10.47
C ALA A 189 -8.07 -5.75 11.99
N TRP A 190 -6.96 -6.29 12.52
CA TRP A 190 -6.80 -6.54 13.96
C TRP A 190 -6.73 -5.23 14.76
N GLU A 191 -5.95 -4.26 14.29
CA GLU A 191 -5.84 -2.94 14.92
C GLU A 191 -7.17 -2.18 14.98
N THR A 192 -7.96 -2.23 13.90
CA THR A 192 -9.28 -1.61 13.87
C THR A 192 -10.22 -2.27 14.88
N SER A 193 -10.21 -3.60 14.96
CA SER A 193 -11.05 -4.34 15.92
C SER A 193 -10.63 -4.06 17.37
N LEU A 194 -9.33 -4.05 17.65
CA LEU A 194 -8.77 -3.71 18.96
C LEU A 194 -9.13 -2.28 19.38
N ARG A 195 -8.93 -1.30 18.49
CA ARG A 195 -9.24 0.12 18.76
C ARG A 195 -10.73 0.33 19.00
N SER A 196 -11.60 -0.34 18.24
CA SER A 196 -13.05 -0.25 18.45
C SER A 196 -13.44 -0.77 19.83
N LEU A 197 -13.03 -1.99 20.20
CA LEU A 197 -13.36 -2.55 21.50
C LEU A 197 -12.77 -1.74 22.66
N ALA A 198 -11.55 -1.25 22.52
CA ALA A 198 -10.91 -0.39 23.52
C ALA A 198 -11.65 0.96 23.69
N GLY A 199 -12.07 1.57 22.58
CA GLY A 199 -12.85 2.81 22.57
C GLY A 199 -14.22 2.63 23.23
N GLU A 200 -14.96 1.59 22.85
CA GLU A 200 -16.27 1.31 23.43
C GLU A 200 -16.18 0.95 24.92
N ASN A 201 -15.11 0.28 25.35
CA ASN A 201 -14.86 0.03 26.76
C ASN A 201 -14.57 1.34 27.54
N LEU A 202 -13.78 2.25 26.94
CA LEU A 202 -13.53 3.58 27.50
C LEU A 202 -14.83 4.40 27.60
N ASP A 203 -15.68 4.37 26.57
CA ASP A 203 -16.95 5.09 26.55
C ASP A 203 -17.89 4.57 27.65
N ARG A 204 -17.97 3.25 27.84
CA ARG A 204 -18.74 2.65 28.95
C ARG A 204 -18.19 3.05 30.31
N PHE A 205 -16.87 3.06 30.47
CA PHE A 205 -16.22 3.50 31.71
C PHE A 205 -16.53 4.97 32.02
N ILE A 206 -16.39 5.87 31.04
CA ILE A 206 -16.70 7.30 31.20
C ILE A 206 -18.19 7.49 31.50
N ALA A 207 -19.07 6.76 30.81
CA ALA A 207 -20.51 6.82 31.07
C ALA A 207 -20.88 6.34 32.48
N ALA A 208 -20.12 5.40 33.05
CA ALA A 208 -20.32 4.87 34.39
C ALA A 208 -19.73 5.76 35.51
N SER A 209 -18.91 6.77 35.19
CA SER A 209 -18.26 7.64 36.18
C SER A 209 -18.49 9.12 35.90
N ALA A 210 -19.24 9.78 36.78
CA ALA A 210 -19.50 11.21 36.71
C ALA A 210 -18.20 12.05 36.83
N ASP A 211 -17.27 11.63 37.68
CA ASP A 211 -15.94 12.27 37.82
C ASP A 211 -15.16 12.22 36.51
N TRP A 212 -15.07 11.03 35.89
CA TRP A 212 -14.36 10.86 34.63
C TRP A 212 -15.02 11.63 33.49
N LYS A 213 -16.36 11.65 33.43
CA LYS A 213 -17.10 12.44 32.45
C LYS A 213 -16.78 13.94 32.54
N GLU A 214 -16.57 14.48 33.73
CA GLU A 214 -16.14 15.87 33.91
C GLU A 214 -14.67 16.06 33.50
N ARG A 215 -13.78 15.17 33.95
CA ARG A 215 -12.33 15.28 33.71
C ARG A 215 -11.92 15.10 32.24
N THR A 216 -12.71 14.37 31.45
CA THR A 216 -12.43 14.11 30.02
C THR A 216 -13.21 15.02 29.07
N GLN A 217 -13.81 16.11 29.56
CA GLN A 217 -14.44 17.11 28.70
C GLN A 217 -13.43 17.69 27.68
N PRO A 218 -13.80 17.81 26.38
CA PRO A 218 -12.87 18.26 25.33
C PRO A 218 -12.15 19.59 25.66
N GLU A 219 -12.88 20.55 26.21
CA GLU A 219 -12.36 21.85 26.65
C GLU A 219 -11.32 21.74 27.77
N ARG A 220 -11.50 20.80 28.70
CA ARG A 220 -10.55 20.57 29.79
C ARG A 220 -9.31 19.86 29.30
N VAL A 221 -9.48 18.85 28.45
CA VAL A 221 -8.35 18.11 27.86
C VAL A 221 -7.51 19.05 26.98
N ALA A 222 -8.15 19.89 26.17
CA ALA A 222 -7.47 20.86 25.31
C ALA A 222 -6.70 21.94 26.10
N ALA A 223 -7.11 22.22 27.34
CA ALA A 223 -6.43 23.19 28.21
C ALA A 223 -5.21 22.61 28.94
N LEU A 224 -4.94 21.30 28.85
CA LEU A 224 -3.81 20.67 29.52
C LEU A 224 -2.49 20.94 28.80
N ASP A 225 -1.44 21.21 29.57
CA ASP A 225 -0.07 21.13 29.06
C ASP A 225 0.40 19.67 28.95
N ALA A 226 1.64 19.46 28.51
CA ALA A 226 2.20 18.11 28.36
C ALA A 226 2.32 17.35 29.69
N ALA A 227 2.50 18.03 30.83
CA ALA A 227 2.59 17.39 32.14
C ALA A 227 1.19 16.98 32.62
N GLY A 228 0.20 17.87 32.52
CA GLY A 228 -1.19 17.62 32.84
C GLY A 228 -1.80 16.51 31.98
N THR A 229 -1.51 16.50 30.68
CA THR A 229 -1.95 15.43 29.78
C THR A 229 -1.42 14.06 30.24
N ARG A 230 -0.13 13.97 30.61
CA ARG A 230 0.46 12.72 31.12
C ARG A 230 -0.12 12.30 32.46
N ALA A 231 -0.38 13.25 33.36
CA ALA A 231 -0.99 12.96 34.66
C ALA A 231 -2.42 12.44 34.52
N LEU A 232 -3.24 13.10 33.68
CA LEU A 232 -4.61 12.67 33.38
C LEU A 232 -4.63 11.27 32.76
N ALA A 233 -3.76 11.03 31.76
CA ALA A 233 -3.66 9.73 31.11
C ALA A 233 -3.27 8.61 32.07
N ARG A 234 -2.31 8.85 32.99
CA ARG A 234 -1.92 7.85 34.01
C ARG A 234 -3.07 7.50 34.94
N ALA A 235 -3.79 8.51 35.45
CA ALA A 235 -4.93 8.28 36.31
C ALA A 235 -6.05 7.51 35.56
N LEU A 236 -6.30 7.87 34.30
CA LEU A 236 -7.31 7.23 33.46
C LEU A 236 -6.99 5.75 33.27
N LEU A 237 -5.74 5.44 32.96
CA LEU A 237 -5.30 4.07 32.75
C LEU A 237 -5.45 3.21 34.01
N THR A 238 -5.14 3.74 35.19
CA THR A 238 -5.32 3.02 36.46
C THR A 238 -6.78 2.62 36.67
N ASP A 239 -7.69 3.59 36.60
CA ASP A 239 -9.11 3.34 36.91
C ASP A 239 -9.80 2.53 35.81
N LEU A 240 -9.49 2.81 34.54
CA LEU A 240 -10.00 2.05 33.39
C LEU A 240 -9.55 0.58 33.45
N THR A 241 -8.31 0.32 33.90
CA THR A 241 -7.81 -1.06 34.06
C THR A 241 -8.65 -1.80 35.08
N ALA A 242 -8.87 -1.21 36.27
CA ALA A 242 -9.69 -1.83 37.30
C ALA A 242 -11.14 -2.07 36.85
N TYR A 243 -11.73 -1.13 36.10
CA TYR A 243 -13.05 -1.30 35.49
C TYR A 243 -13.09 -2.45 34.49
N THR A 244 -12.08 -2.52 33.61
CA THR A 244 -11.99 -3.54 32.56
C THR A 244 -11.80 -4.93 33.15
N ASP A 245 -10.97 -5.06 34.19
CA ASP A 245 -10.75 -6.33 34.89
C ASP A 245 -12.01 -6.84 35.60
N GLY A 246 -12.94 -5.94 35.94
CA GLY A 246 -14.28 -6.27 36.44
C GLY A 246 -15.19 -6.92 35.39
N ASP A 247 -14.92 -6.74 34.10
CA ASP A 247 -15.58 -7.42 32.97
C ASP A 247 -14.63 -8.43 32.32
N ALA A 248 -14.60 -9.64 32.89
CA ALA A 248 -13.74 -10.72 32.43
C ALA A 248 -13.94 -11.07 30.94
N THR A 249 -15.13 -10.81 30.37
CA THR A 249 -15.41 -11.08 28.95
C THR A 249 -14.70 -10.06 28.07
N THR A 250 -14.87 -8.77 28.36
CA THR A 250 -14.19 -7.69 27.65
C THR A 250 -12.67 -7.77 27.82
N ALA A 251 -12.18 -8.00 29.03
CA ALA A 251 -10.75 -8.15 29.31
C ALA A 251 -10.12 -9.28 28.47
N ARG A 252 -10.78 -10.44 28.39
CA ARG A 252 -10.31 -11.57 27.57
C ARG A 252 -10.28 -11.25 26.08
N ARG A 253 -11.32 -10.58 25.57
CA ARG A 253 -11.39 -10.19 24.14
C ARG A 253 -10.29 -9.19 23.78
N LEU A 254 -10.09 -8.16 24.61
CA LEU A 254 -9.00 -7.19 24.46
C LEU A 254 -7.63 -7.89 24.46
N ALA A 255 -7.39 -8.82 25.37
CA ALA A 255 -6.13 -9.58 25.43
C ALA A 255 -5.89 -10.42 24.16
N VAL A 256 -6.92 -11.07 23.63
CA VAL A 256 -6.82 -11.84 22.37
C VAL A 256 -6.53 -10.93 21.19
N LEU A 257 -7.27 -9.82 21.04
CA LEU A 257 -7.10 -8.87 19.95
C LEU A 257 -5.72 -8.20 19.99
N ARG A 258 -5.24 -7.84 21.19
CA ARG A 258 -3.90 -7.30 21.41
C ARG A 258 -2.83 -8.29 20.97
N LYS A 259 -2.90 -9.54 21.44
CA LYS A 259 -1.94 -10.59 21.06
C LYS A 259 -1.94 -10.85 19.55
N LYS A 260 -3.11 -10.86 18.90
CA LYS A 260 -3.22 -11.02 17.43
C LYS A 260 -2.60 -9.85 16.69
N THR A 261 -2.83 -8.62 17.17
CA THR A 261 -2.25 -7.39 16.62
C THR A 261 -0.73 -7.41 16.73
N GLU A 262 -0.17 -7.69 17.91
CA GLU A 262 1.28 -7.75 18.14
C GLU A 262 1.96 -8.79 17.24
N VAL A 263 1.37 -9.98 17.09
CA VAL A 263 1.89 -11.04 16.22
C VAL A 263 1.84 -10.63 14.74
N ALA A 264 0.71 -10.05 14.29
CA ALA A 264 0.54 -9.58 12.92
C ALA A 264 1.49 -8.42 12.59
N GLU A 265 1.68 -7.48 13.51
CA GLU A 265 2.58 -6.34 13.36
C GLU A 265 4.04 -6.79 13.26
N ALA A 266 4.49 -7.66 14.17
CA ALA A 266 5.85 -8.18 14.13
C ALA A 266 6.14 -8.95 12.83
N ALA A 267 5.19 -9.77 12.36
CA ALA A 267 5.30 -10.50 11.10
C ALA A 267 5.31 -9.56 9.89
N SER A 268 4.40 -8.57 9.85
CA SER A 268 4.31 -7.57 8.79
C SER A 268 5.62 -6.80 8.67
N TYR A 269 6.15 -6.30 9.79
CA TYR A 269 7.41 -5.56 9.81
C TYR A 269 8.58 -6.41 9.30
N ARG A 270 8.71 -7.66 9.79
CA ARG A 270 9.75 -8.57 9.27
C ARG A 270 9.65 -8.80 7.77
N MET A 271 8.44 -8.90 7.23
CA MET A 271 8.25 -9.12 5.80
C MET A 271 8.59 -7.87 4.97
N GLU A 272 8.27 -6.68 5.45
CA GLU A 272 8.70 -5.41 4.84
C GLU A 272 10.23 -5.28 4.80
N VAL A 273 10.91 -5.64 5.90
CA VAL A 273 12.37 -5.71 5.94
C VAL A 273 12.90 -6.72 4.92
N ARG A 274 12.32 -7.93 4.85
CA ARG A 274 12.73 -8.95 3.86
C ARG A 274 12.52 -8.49 2.43
N LEU A 275 11.48 -7.73 2.13
CA LEU A 275 11.29 -7.13 0.81
C LEU A 275 12.42 -6.15 0.48
N GLY A 276 12.83 -5.32 1.45
CA GLY A 276 14.02 -4.49 1.31
C GLY A 276 15.28 -5.33 1.06
N VAL A 277 15.46 -6.41 1.80
CA VAL A 277 16.58 -7.35 1.67
C VAL A 277 16.64 -8.03 0.30
N VAL A 278 15.51 -8.46 -0.25
CA VAL A 278 15.43 -9.02 -1.61
C VAL A 278 15.97 -8.03 -2.64
N LEU A 279 15.67 -6.74 -2.47
CA LEU A 279 16.15 -5.70 -3.38
C LEU A 279 17.62 -5.37 -3.18
N ARG A 280 18.14 -5.46 -1.94
CA ARG A 280 19.58 -5.40 -1.67
C ARG A 280 20.33 -6.54 -2.36
N MET A 281 19.82 -7.77 -2.23
CA MET A 281 20.39 -8.94 -2.89
C MET A 281 20.33 -8.82 -4.42
N ARG A 282 19.22 -8.31 -4.96
CA ARG A 282 19.09 -7.97 -6.39
C ARG A 282 20.17 -6.98 -6.83
N ALA A 283 20.37 -5.89 -6.10
CA ALA A 283 21.41 -4.92 -6.43
C ALA A 283 22.82 -5.53 -6.45
N ILE A 284 23.15 -6.42 -5.50
CA ILE A 284 24.43 -7.14 -5.48
C ILE A 284 24.57 -8.03 -6.72
N LEU A 285 23.54 -8.81 -7.06
CA LEU A 285 23.55 -9.70 -8.23
C LEU A 285 23.67 -8.90 -9.53
N THR A 286 22.91 -7.80 -9.67
CA THR A 286 23.01 -6.88 -10.79
C THR A 286 24.42 -6.28 -10.89
N ALA A 287 25.05 -5.92 -9.77
CA ALA A 287 26.41 -5.39 -9.77
C ALA A 287 27.48 -6.44 -10.16
N VAL A 288 27.28 -7.71 -9.83
CA VAL A 288 28.11 -8.82 -10.34
C VAL A 288 27.94 -8.93 -11.85
N ALA A 289 26.70 -9.05 -12.34
CA ALA A 289 26.41 -9.14 -13.76
C ALA A 289 26.95 -7.94 -14.56
N GLY A 290 26.82 -6.73 -14.02
CA GLY A 290 27.30 -5.51 -14.64
C GLY A 290 28.82 -5.51 -14.80
N ARG A 291 29.55 -6.00 -13.79
CA ARG A 291 31.01 -6.17 -13.90
C ARG A 291 31.42 -7.25 -14.89
N VAL A 292 30.68 -8.35 -14.99
CA VAL A 292 30.90 -9.36 -16.06
C VAL A 292 30.69 -8.73 -17.43
N TYR A 293 29.59 -7.99 -17.60
CA TYR A 293 29.29 -7.30 -18.85
C TYR A 293 30.41 -6.32 -19.22
N LEU A 294 30.85 -5.48 -18.28
CA LEU A 294 31.94 -4.53 -18.53
C LEU A 294 33.26 -5.21 -18.92
N ALA A 295 33.56 -6.37 -18.34
CA ALA A 295 34.76 -7.13 -18.65
C ALA A 295 34.73 -7.77 -20.05
N THR A 296 33.55 -8.19 -20.50
CA THR A 296 33.37 -9.01 -21.71
C THR A 296 32.89 -8.23 -22.93
N HIS A 297 31.98 -7.28 -22.73
CA HIS A 297 31.28 -6.54 -23.78
C HIS A 297 31.36 -5.01 -23.61
N GLY A 298 31.80 -4.51 -22.45
CA GLY A 298 31.81 -3.09 -22.13
C GLY A 298 32.77 -2.26 -22.99
N THR A 299 32.35 -1.05 -23.36
CA THR A 299 33.23 -0.12 -24.06
C THR A 299 34.31 0.44 -23.11
N PRO A 300 35.43 0.98 -23.64
CA PRO A 300 36.41 1.69 -22.81
C PRO A 300 35.79 2.80 -21.95
N GLU A 301 34.82 3.53 -22.48
CA GLU A 301 34.13 4.63 -21.81
C GLU A 301 33.24 4.12 -20.67
N GLU A 302 32.49 3.03 -20.91
CA GLU A 302 31.64 2.40 -19.89
C GLU A 302 32.48 1.87 -18.71
N ARG A 303 33.65 1.27 -19.01
CA ARG A 303 34.61 0.83 -17.97
C ARG A 303 35.19 2.00 -17.19
N ALA A 304 35.67 3.02 -17.89
CA ALA A 304 36.26 4.21 -17.26
C ALA A 304 35.25 4.93 -16.36
N ALA A 305 33.98 5.02 -16.79
CA ALA A 305 32.88 5.56 -16.02
C ALA A 305 32.66 4.79 -14.70
N TYR A 306 32.53 3.47 -14.78
CA TYR A 306 32.35 2.62 -13.61
C TYR A 306 33.54 2.73 -12.64
N GLU A 307 34.77 2.64 -13.14
CA GLU A 307 35.97 2.75 -12.31
C GLU A 307 36.08 4.13 -11.63
N ALA A 308 35.66 5.20 -12.31
CA ALA A 308 35.62 6.54 -11.74
C ALA A 308 34.68 6.62 -10.54
N LEU A 309 33.51 5.99 -10.62
CA LEU A 309 32.57 5.87 -9.49
C LEU A 309 33.17 5.07 -8.34
N VAL A 310 33.74 3.89 -8.62
CA VAL A 310 34.34 3.04 -7.58
C VAL A 310 35.49 3.77 -6.87
N ARG A 311 36.35 4.50 -7.61
CA ARG A 311 37.39 5.33 -7.00
C ARG A 311 36.81 6.42 -6.10
N CYS A 312 35.75 7.08 -6.54
CA CYS A 312 35.05 8.08 -5.73
C CYS A 312 34.40 7.48 -4.48
N GLU A 313 33.86 6.27 -4.55
CA GLU A 313 33.16 5.61 -3.43
C GLU A 313 34.12 5.02 -2.40
N ASN A 314 35.34 4.67 -2.83
CA ASN A 314 36.38 4.09 -2.00
C ASN A 314 37.04 5.14 -1.08
N LEU A 315 36.25 5.73 -0.18
CA LEU A 315 36.71 6.74 0.77
C LEU A 315 37.21 6.03 2.04
N ASP A 316 38.42 6.36 2.44
CA ASP A 316 39.07 5.90 3.65
C ASP A 316 39.32 7.11 4.56
N LEU A 317 38.85 7.03 5.80
CA LEU A 317 39.00 8.10 6.80
C LEU A 317 40.37 8.09 7.49
N GLY A 318 41.25 7.14 7.16
CA GLY A 318 42.55 6.97 7.79
C GLY A 318 42.46 6.44 9.23
N PRO A 319 43.58 6.36 9.97
CA PRO A 319 43.58 5.96 11.37
C PRO A 319 42.77 6.95 12.22
N GLY A 320 41.94 6.44 13.14
CA GLY A 320 41.16 7.28 14.05
C GLY A 320 42.00 7.81 15.20
N GLU A 321 41.70 9.02 15.69
CA GLU A 321 42.24 9.52 16.95
C GLU A 321 41.49 8.86 18.12
N GLY A 322 42.13 7.90 18.77
CA GLY A 322 41.68 7.27 20.01
C GLY A 322 40.67 6.12 19.87
N PRO A 323 40.53 5.29 20.91
CA PRO A 323 39.54 4.23 20.92
C PRO A 323 38.14 4.83 20.88
N LEU A 324 37.35 4.43 19.90
CA LEU A 324 35.94 4.78 19.85
C LEU A 324 35.24 4.19 21.08
N PRO A 325 34.23 4.89 21.64
CA PRO A 325 33.38 4.26 22.63
C PRO A 325 32.84 2.96 22.02
N LEU A 326 33.08 1.85 22.71
CA LEU A 326 32.49 0.56 22.39
C LEU A 326 30.97 0.74 22.44
N VAL A 327 30.37 1.08 21.31
CA VAL A 327 28.95 0.89 21.12
C VAL A 327 28.82 -0.62 21.06
N THR A 328 28.48 -1.23 22.19
CA THR A 328 27.97 -2.59 22.25
C THR A 328 26.63 -2.59 21.53
N ALA A 329 26.67 -2.51 20.20
CA ALA A 329 25.52 -2.85 19.39
C ALA A 329 25.28 -4.32 19.69
N ALA A 330 24.21 -4.60 20.44
CA ALA A 330 23.72 -5.95 20.62
C ALA A 330 23.69 -6.60 19.23
N VAL A 331 24.33 -7.76 19.10
CA VAL A 331 24.26 -8.52 17.85
C VAL A 331 22.77 -8.80 17.66
N ALA A 332 22.16 -8.18 16.66
CA ALA A 332 20.76 -8.41 16.35
C ALA A 332 20.61 -9.91 16.11
N GLU A 333 19.70 -10.55 16.86
CA GLU A 333 19.39 -11.95 16.61
C GLU A 333 18.93 -12.11 15.15
N PRO A 334 19.36 -13.19 14.46
CA PRO A 334 18.88 -13.44 13.11
C PRO A 334 17.36 -13.49 13.09
N PHE A 335 16.77 -13.05 11.98
CA PHE A 335 15.34 -13.21 11.78
C PHE A 335 15.01 -14.70 11.76
N PRO A 336 13.78 -15.08 12.20
CA PRO A 336 13.31 -16.44 11.98
C PRO A 336 13.35 -16.80 10.49
N PRO A 337 13.37 -18.10 10.13
CA PRO A 337 13.28 -18.51 8.72
C PRO A 337 12.08 -17.90 8.00
N TYR A 338 12.24 -17.59 6.72
CA TYR A 338 11.17 -17.04 5.87
C TYR A 338 9.91 -17.92 5.89
N GLU A 339 10.11 -19.24 5.85
CA GLU A 339 9.03 -20.22 5.87
C GLU A 339 8.21 -20.15 7.17
N ASP A 340 8.81 -19.70 8.28
CA ASP A 340 8.12 -19.55 9.56
C ASP A 340 7.13 -18.39 9.50
N ASP A 341 7.52 -17.28 8.88
CA ASP A 341 6.63 -16.13 8.67
C ASP A 341 5.58 -16.38 7.59
N VAL A 342 5.90 -17.19 6.57
CA VAL A 342 4.91 -17.70 5.62
C VAL A 342 3.84 -18.53 6.35
N ARG A 343 4.26 -19.46 7.22
CA ARG A 343 3.34 -20.27 8.03
C ARG A 343 2.59 -19.42 9.04
N LEU A 344 3.22 -18.41 9.61
CA LEU A 344 2.58 -17.48 10.54
C LEU A 344 1.51 -16.66 9.84
N ALA A 345 1.82 -16.09 8.66
CA ALA A 345 0.86 -15.38 7.84
C ALA A 345 -0.36 -16.25 7.56
N ALA A 346 -0.17 -17.52 7.17
CA ALA A 346 -1.24 -18.49 6.94
C ALA A 346 -2.09 -18.79 8.20
N LYS A 347 -1.47 -18.85 9.39
CA LYS A 347 -2.16 -19.10 10.68
C LYS A 347 -2.87 -17.88 11.25
N VAL A 348 -2.46 -16.68 10.84
CA VAL A 348 -3.00 -15.40 11.34
C VAL A 348 -4.06 -14.83 10.40
N LEU A 349 -4.25 -15.43 9.21
CA LEU A 349 -5.37 -15.10 8.31
C LEU A 349 -6.69 -15.20 9.08
N PRO A 350 -7.43 -14.10 9.22
CA PRO A 350 -8.74 -14.16 9.85
C PRO A 350 -9.70 -14.96 8.97
N ALA A 351 -10.68 -15.57 9.61
CA ALA A 351 -11.86 -16.03 8.88
C ALA A 351 -12.59 -14.83 8.24
N TRP A 352 -13.29 -15.09 7.15
CA TRP A 352 -14.01 -14.12 6.35
C TRP A 352 -15.41 -14.63 6.05
N MET A 353 -16.39 -13.71 6.09
CA MET A 353 -17.78 -14.01 5.79
C MET A 353 -18.26 -13.44 4.46
N GLY A 354 -17.64 -12.36 3.97
CA GLY A 354 -17.98 -11.73 2.70
C GLY A 354 -19.27 -10.92 2.69
N ILE A 355 -19.34 -9.92 3.57
CA ILE A 355 -20.35 -8.86 3.52
C ILE A 355 -19.70 -7.47 3.65
N ARG A 356 -20.40 -6.44 3.16
CA ARG A 356 -20.26 -5.05 3.62
C ARG A 356 -21.44 -4.75 4.54
N PHE A 357 -21.20 -4.03 5.62
CA PHE A 357 -22.22 -3.76 6.63
C PHE A 357 -22.08 -2.35 7.21
N LYS A 358 -23.20 -1.83 7.69
CA LYS A 358 -23.29 -0.63 8.53
C LYS A 358 -23.96 -0.97 9.86
N GLN A 359 -23.91 -0.07 10.84
CA GLN A 359 -24.72 -0.23 12.06
C GLN A 359 -26.20 -0.22 11.70
N ALA A 360 -26.99 -1.06 12.37
CA ALA A 360 -28.44 -1.01 12.25
C ALA A 360 -28.94 0.37 12.72
N GLU A 361 -29.94 0.90 12.02
CA GLU A 361 -30.48 2.22 12.30
C GLU A 361 -31.14 2.25 13.68
N ALA A 362 -31.10 3.40 14.35
CA ALA A 362 -31.62 3.54 15.72
C ALA A 362 -33.09 3.12 15.81
N GLU A 363 -33.91 3.53 14.84
CA GLU A 363 -35.32 3.16 14.74
C GLU A 363 -35.51 1.64 14.62
N THR A 364 -34.75 0.97 13.75
CA THR A 364 -34.79 -0.50 13.61
C THR A 364 -34.39 -1.19 14.91
N ARG A 365 -33.34 -0.71 15.58
CA ARG A 365 -32.89 -1.27 16.86
C ARG A 365 -33.93 -1.08 17.96
N GLU A 366 -34.55 0.09 18.05
CA GLU A 366 -35.58 0.38 19.03
C GLU A 366 -36.85 -0.44 18.79
N HIS A 367 -37.32 -0.47 17.54
CA HIS A 367 -38.53 -1.19 17.14
C HIS A 367 -38.42 -2.69 17.43
N HIS A 368 -37.29 -3.30 17.09
CA HIS A 368 -37.04 -4.74 17.28
C HIS A 368 -36.30 -5.07 18.59
N ARG A 369 -36.02 -4.07 19.45
CA ARG A 369 -35.27 -4.21 20.71
C ARG A 369 -33.91 -4.90 20.53
N LEU A 370 -33.18 -4.48 19.50
CA LEU A 370 -31.87 -5.02 19.15
C LEU A 370 -30.77 -4.35 19.96
N GLU A 371 -29.71 -5.12 20.21
CA GLU A 371 -28.49 -4.62 20.83
C GLU A 371 -27.76 -3.64 19.90
N ALA A 372 -26.89 -2.82 20.49
CA ALA A 372 -26.19 -1.76 19.75
C ALA A 372 -25.29 -2.31 18.63
N GLY A 373 -24.75 -3.52 18.78
CA GLY A 373 -23.89 -4.19 17.80
C GLY A 373 -24.63 -4.91 16.66
N ALA A 374 -25.95 -4.78 16.56
CA ALA A 374 -26.69 -5.27 15.40
C ALA A 374 -26.28 -4.50 14.13
N VAL A 375 -26.04 -5.21 13.03
CA VAL A 375 -25.54 -4.61 11.78
C VAL A 375 -26.44 -4.90 10.59
N ALA A 376 -26.67 -3.90 9.75
CA ALA A 376 -27.40 -4.06 8.49
C ALA A 376 -26.43 -4.42 7.36
N VAL A 377 -26.80 -5.42 6.55
CA VAL A 377 -26.02 -5.87 5.39
C VAL A 377 -26.25 -4.93 4.21
N GLU A 378 -25.19 -4.26 3.76
CA GLU A 378 -25.22 -3.37 2.59
C GLU A 378 -24.86 -4.08 1.30
N ALA A 379 -23.99 -5.09 1.39
CA ALA A 379 -23.57 -5.89 0.24
C ALA A 379 -23.21 -7.30 0.69
N VAL A 380 -23.44 -8.26 -0.19
CA VAL A 380 -22.99 -9.65 -0.06
C VAL A 380 -22.07 -9.93 -1.24
N TYR A 381 -20.86 -10.40 -0.99
CA TYR A 381 -19.89 -10.68 -2.05
C TYR A 381 -20.23 -12.02 -2.74
N PRO A 382 -20.10 -12.13 -4.08
CA PRO A 382 -20.25 -13.41 -4.78
C PRO A 382 -19.25 -14.45 -4.29
N ASP A 383 -19.63 -15.74 -4.36
CA ASP A 383 -18.87 -16.91 -3.91
C ASP A 383 -18.45 -16.88 -2.42
N SER A 384 -19.06 -15.97 -1.65
CA SER A 384 -18.75 -15.76 -0.25
C SER A 384 -19.47 -16.76 0.67
N PRO A 385 -18.96 -16.96 1.89
CA PRO A 385 -19.68 -17.70 2.93
C PRO A 385 -21.06 -17.13 3.24
N ALA A 386 -21.22 -15.81 3.21
CA ALA A 386 -22.50 -15.16 3.48
C ALA A 386 -23.52 -15.45 2.37
N GLU A 387 -23.11 -15.39 1.11
CA GLU A 387 -23.96 -15.79 -0.02
C GLU A 387 -24.37 -17.26 0.09
N ALA A 388 -23.40 -18.16 0.33
CA ALA A 388 -23.66 -19.59 0.51
C ALA A 388 -24.57 -19.88 1.72
N ALA A 389 -24.51 -19.06 2.77
CA ALA A 389 -25.38 -19.13 3.94
C ALA A 389 -26.77 -18.51 3.71
N GLY A 390 -27.01 -17.90 2.56
CA GLY A 390 -28.29 -17.28 2.21
C GLY A 390 -28.52 -15.89 2.83
N VAL A 391 -27.45 -15.21 3.28
CA VAL A 391 -27.51 -13.81 3.73
C VAL A 391 -27.82 -12.91 2.54
N GLN A 392 -28.66 -11.91 2.75
CA GLN A 392 -29.13 -10.97 1.73
C GLN A 392 -28.85 -9.52 2.13
N VAL A 393 -28.79 -8.64 1.14
CA VAL A 393 -28.79 -7.19 1.37
C VAL A 393 -30.09 -6.80 2.09
N GLY A 394 -29.97 -5.96 3.10
CA GLY A 394 -31.09 -5.56 3.98
C GLY A 394 -31.31 -6.47 5.19
N ASP A 395 -30.66 -7.64 5.27
CA ASP A 395 -30.66 -8.42 6.50
C ASP A 395 -29.99 -7.63 7.65
N VAL A 396 -30.54 -7.75 8.86
CA VAL A 396 -29.89 -7.24 10.08
C VAL A 396 -29.32 -8.41 10.87
N ILE A 397 -27.99 -8.50 10.94
CA ILE A 397 -27.29 -9.57 11.65
C ILE A 397 -27.27 -9.23 13.14
N LEU A 398 -27.76 -10.16 13.96
CA LEU A 398 -27.93 -9.98 15.40
C LEU A 398 -26.80 -10.62 16.21
N GLY A 399 -26.14 -11.63 15.66
CA GLY A 399 -25.11 -12.42 16.34
C GLY A 399 -25.50 -13.89 16.54
N PRO A 400 -24.66 -14.70 17.20
CA PRO A 400 -24.97 -16.09 17.50
C PRO A 400 -26.20 -16.26 18.39
N PRO A 401 -26.92 -17.39 18.29
CA PRO A 401 -28.02 -17.70 19.20
C PRO A 401 -27.63 -17.58 20.68
N GLY A 402 -28.35 -16.74 21.43
CA GLY A 402 -28.10 -16.50 22.86
C GLY A 402 -26.94 -15.55 23.17
N ALA A 403 -26.25 -15.02 22.15
CA ALA A 403 -25.13 -14.10 22.29
C ALA A 403 -25.24 -12.96 21.26
N PRO A 404 -26.20 -12.04 21.40
CA PRO A 404 -26.36 -10.94 20.47
C PRO A 404 -25.14 -10.01 20.50
N PHE A 405 -24.86 -9.38 19.36
CA PHE A 405 -23.76 -8.45 19.23
C PHE A 405 -24.09 -7.13 19.94
N LYS A 406 -23.27 -6.75 20.91
CA LYS A 406 -23.40 -5.55 21.74
C LYS A 406 -22.52 -4.41 21.25
N GLU A 407 -21.39 -4.72 20.62
CA GLU A 407 -20.42 -3.73 20.14
C GLU A 407 -20.45 -3.55 18.62
N ASN A 408 -20.16 -2.33 18.17
CA ASN A 408 -20.30 -1.92 16.77
C ASN A 408 -19.47 -2.80 15.81
N GLN A 409 -18.27 -3.22 16.23
CA GLN A 409 -17.39 -4.08 15.42
C GLN A 409 -17.42 -5.56 15.84
N GLN A 410 -18.34 -5.98 16.71
CA GLN A 410 -18.34 -7.34 17.23
C GLN A 410 -18.56 -8.41 16.15
N ILE A 411 -19.33 -8.11 15.10
CA ILE A 411 -19.46 -9.00 13.94
C ILE A 411 -18.12 -9.26 13.25
N ARG A 412 -17.29 -8.21 13.12
CA ARG A 412 -15.97 -8.29 12.48
C ARG A 412 -15.04 -9.13 13.36
N GLU A 413 -14.99 -8.83 14.65
CA GLU A 413 -14.22 -9.61 15.63
C GLU A 413 -14.63 -11.09 15.62
N TRP A 414 -15.94 -11.35 15.74
CA TRP A 414 -16.50 -12.70 15.76
C TRP A 414 -16.14 -13.47 14.48
N THR A 415 -16.26 -12.83 13.33
CA THR A 415 -15.90 -13.42 12.04
C THR A 415 -14.41 -13.72 11.98
N MET A 416 -13.55 -12.77 12.36
CA MET A 416 -12.11 -12.92 12.28
C MET A 416 -11.55 -13.99 13.23
N LEU A 417 -12.19 -14.17 14.40
CA LEU A 417 -11.83 -15.18 15.40
C LEU A 417 -12.48 -16.55 15.15
N SER A 418 -13.43 -16.64 14.22
CA SER A 418 -14.08 -17.90 13.89
C SER A 418 -13.10 -18.88 13.24
N LYS A 419 -13.34 -20.17 13.45
CA LYS A 419 -12.55 -21.22 12.80
C LYS A 419 -12.98 -21.35 11.34
N ILE A 420 -12.00 -21.34 10.45
CA ILE A 420 -12.22 -21.53 9.02
C ILE A 420 -12.83 -22.92 8.77
N GLY A 421 -13.89 -22.95 7.96
CA GLY A 421 -14.61 -24.15 7.54
C GLY A 421 -15.58 -24.71 8.58
N GLU A 422 -15.51 -24.28 9.84
CA GLU A 422 -16.40 -24.76 10.90
C GLU A 422 -17.74 -23.99 10.83
N PRO A 423 -18.87 -24.65 10.55
CA PRO A 423 -20.17 -23.97 10.45
C PRO A 423 -20.61 -23.41 11.80
N ALA A 424 -20.97 -22.12 11.83
CA ALA A 424 -21.43 -21.41 13.01
C ALA A 424 -22.80 -20.77 12.76
N PRO A 425 -23.76 -20.93 13.68
CA PRO A 425 -25.08 -20.34 13.53
C PRO A 425 -25.05 -18.83 13.78
N LEU A 426 -25.77 -18.08 12.95
CA LEU A 426 -26.03 -16.65 13.11
C LEU A 426 -27.52 -16.39 13.02
N LEU A 427 -28.00 -15.45 13.84
CA LEU A 427 -29.34 -14.93 13.75
C LEU A 427 -29.34 -13.69 12.85
N VAL A 428 -30.24 -13.69 11.88
CA VAL A 428 -30.51 -12.53 11.01
C VAL A 428 -31.97 -12.15 11.14
N LEU A 429 -32.27 -10.86 11.06
CA LEU A 429 -33.60 -10.32 10.94
C LEU A 429 -33.82 -9.91 9.48
N ARG A 430 -34.83 -10.50 8.83
CA ARG A 430 -35.23 -10.20 7.45
C ARG A 430 -36.67 -9.72 7.44
N GLY A 431 -36.87 -8.42 7.23
CA GLY A 431 -38.13 -7.77 7.58
C GLY A 431 -38.39 -7.96 9.08
N ASP A 432 -39.58 -8.46 9.45
CA ASP A 432 -39.92 -8.74 10.86
C ASP A 432 -39.58 -10.17 11.32
N ARG A 433 -38.99 -10.98 10.45
CA ARG A 433 -38.75 -12.41 10.72
C ARG A 433 -37.30 -12.66 11.11
N GLN A 434 -37.11 -13.25 12.29
CA GLN A 434 -35.81 -13.75 12.71
C GLN A 434 -35.55 -15.13 12.10
N LEU A 435 -34.46 -15.25 11.36
CA LEU A 435 -34.01 -16.47 10.69
C LEU A 435 -32.67 -16.90 11.29
N ARG A 436 -32.45 -18.22 11.32
CA ARG A 436 -31.16 -18.80 11.64
C ARG A 436 -30.44 -19.19 10.35
N VAL A 437 -29.32 -18.55 10.08
CA VAL A 437 -28.42 -18.93 8.98
C VAL A 437 -27.21 -19.66 9.55
N THR A 438 -26.60 -20.52 8.74
CA THR A 438 -25.38 -21.25 9.12
C THR A 438 -24.23 -20.76 8.24
N LEU A 439 -23.31 -20.03 8.84
CA LEU A 439 -22.15 -19.47 8.16
C LEU A 439 -20.97 -20.44 8.32
N ALA A 440 -20.33 -20.84 7.23
CA ALA A 440 -19.06 -21.56 7.26
C ALA A 440 -17.94 -20.62 6.79
N PRO A 441 -17.22 -19.92 7.70
CA PRO A 441 -16.26 -18.90 7.31
C PRO A 441 -15.14 -19.50 6.46
N LYS A 442 -14.70 -18.75 5.44
CA LYS A 442 -13.56 -19.13 4.60
C LYS A 442 -12.31 -18.36 5.04
N PRO A 443 -11.10 -18.76 4.63
CA PRO A 443 -9.94 -17.88 4.76
C PRO A 443 -10.25 -16.53 4.11
N TYR A 444 -9.76 -15.45 4.69
CA TYR A 444 -9.86 -14.15 4.04
C TYR A 444 -9.28 -14.21 2.62
N PRO A 445 -10.04 -13.81 1.59
CA PRO A 445 -9.59 -13.94 0.21
C PRO A 445 -8.37 -13.05 -0.02
N LEU A 446 -7.27 -13.68 -0.43
CA LEU A 446 -5.97 -13.04 -0.71
C LEU A 446 -6.04 -12.18 -1.98
N GLN A 447 -6.85 -12.64 -2.92
CA GLN A 447 -7.42 -11.87 -4.00
C GLN A 447 -8.91 -11.91 -3.72
N TRP A 448 -9.51 -10.75 -3.45
CA TRP A 448 -10.96 -10.62 -3.51
C TRP A 448 -11.42 -11.32 -4.77
N THR A 449 -12.45 -12.18 -4.69
CA THR A 449 -13.19 -12.66 -5.87
C THR A 449 -13.30 -11.45 -6.77
N THR A 450 -12.53 -11.45 -7.86
CA THR A 450 -12.17 -10.22 -8.55
C THR A 450 -13.46 -9.50 -8.86
N ALA A 451 -13.72 -8.39 -8.13
CA ALA A 451 -14.29 -7.23 -8.78
C ALA A 451 -13.36 -7.07 -9.97
N ALA A 452 -13.86 -7.40 -11.17
CA ALA A 452 -13.02 -7.50 -12.33
C ALA A 452 -12.16 -6.24 -12.33
N GLY A 453 -10.83 -6.39 -12.36
CA GLY A 453 -9.97 -5.23 -12.56
C GLY A 453 -10.48 -4.46 -13.79
N PRO A 454 -10.13 -3.18 -13.94
CA PRO A 454 -10.56 -2.37 -15.09
C PRO A 454 -10.61 -3.23 -16.36
N PRO A 455 -11.80 -3.41 -16.97
CA PRO A 455 -11.93 -4.34 -18.07
C PRO A 455 -10.93 -3.95 -19.14
N LYS A 456 -10.16 -4.93 -19.62
CA LYS A 456 -9.13 -4.69 -20.64
C LYS A 456 -9.78 -4.06 -21.87
N VAL A 457 -9.07 -3.13 -22.50
CA VAL A 457 -9.47 -2.63 -23.82
C VAL A 457 -9.64 -3.84 -24.76
N ASP A 458 -10.69 -3.80 -25.56
CA ASP A 458 -11.22 -4.82 -26.47
C ASP A 458 -11.91 -6.03 -25.82
N ALA A 459 -12.00 -6.10 -24.49
CA ALA A 459 -12.81 -7.11 -23.80
C ALA A 459 -14.31 -6.73 -23.76
N PRO A 460 -15.23 -7.71 -23.69
CA PRO A 460 -16.64 -7.44 -23.39
C PRO A 460 -16.80 -6.72 -22.05
N ALA A 461 -17.69 -5.73 -22.00
CA ALA A 461 -18.07 -5.08 -20.76
C ALA A 461 -18.74 -6.10 -19.82
N PRO A 462 -18.49 -6.01 -18.50
CA PRO A 462 -19.15 -6.85 -17.53
C PRO A 462 -20.67 -6.60 -17.53
N PRO A 463 -21.50 -7.63 -17.29
CA PRO A 463 -22.94 -7.44 -17.21
C PRO A 463 -23.28 -6.59 -15.98
N VAL A 464 -24.02 -5.51 -16.19
CA VAL A 464 -24.49 -4.62 -15.12
C VAL A 464 -25.95 -4.25 -15.33
N THR A 465 -26.64 -3.98 -14.24
CA THR A 465 -27.98 -3.42 -14.25
C THR A 465 -27.92 -2.07 -13.55
N LEU A 466 -28.36 -1.03 -14.24
CA LEU A 466 -28.31 0.35 -13.80
C LEU A 466 -29.74 0.86 -13.59
N THR A 467 -30.00 1.48 -12.44
CA THR A 467 -31.31 2.05 -12.14
C THR A 467 -31.35 3.49 -12.61
N SER A 468 -32.31 3.88 -13.46
CA SER A 468 -32.40 5.28 -13.91
C SER A 468 -32.78 6.23 -12.76
N TYR A 469 -31.99 7.29 -12.58
CA TYR A 469 -32.40 8.46 -11.79
C TYR A 469 -33.19 9.45 -12.64
N ARG A 470 -32.65 9.78 -13.82
CA ARG A 470 -33.27 10.59 -14.88
C ARG A 470 -32.76 10.17 -16.25
N GLY A 471 -33.55 10.43 -17.30
CA GLY A 471 -33.26 9.97 -18.65
C GLY A 471 -33.50 8.46 -18.83
N SER A 472 -33.14 7.93 -19.99
CA SER A 472 -33.35 6.52 -20.33
C SER A 472 -32.03 5.75 -20.28
N VAL A 473 -31.96 4.73 -19.44
CA VAL A 473 -30.82 3.82 -19.35
C VAL A 473 -31.18 2.55 -20.14
N PRO A 474 -30.33 2.07 -21.07
CA PRO A 474 -30.65 0.87 -21.84
C PRO A 474 -30.66 -0.38 -20.93
N PRO A 475 -31.55 -1.37 -21.18
CA PRO A 475 -31.61 -2.59 -20.37
C PRO A 475 -30.33 -3.43 -20.41
N ARG A 476 -29.50 -3.25 -21.45
CA ARG A 476 -28.19 -3.87 -21.65
C ARG A 476 -27.28 -2.87 -22.33
N LEU A 477 -25.99 -2.90 -22.01
CA LEU A 477 -24.99 -2.01 -22.63
C LEU A 477 -24.58 -2.45 -24.05
N ALA A 478 -24.85 -3.69 -24.42
CA ALA A 478 -24.68 -4.21 -25.78
C ALA A 478 -26.00 -4.14 -26.55
N ASP A 479 -26.41 -2.93 -26.94
CA ASP A 479 -27.70 -2.65 -27.59
C ASP A 479 -27.57 -2.17 -29.05
N GLY A 480 -26.36 -2.22 -29.62
CA GLY A 480 -26.05 -1.73 -30.96
C GLY A 480 -25.53 -0.29 -31.00
N ASN A 481 -25.60 0.47 -29.90
CA ASN A 481 -25.10 1.84 -29.81
C ASN A 481 -23.84 1.94 -28.96
N ALA A 482 -22.97 2.90 -29.27
CA ALA A 482 -21.85 3.23 -28.41
C ALA A 482 -22.34 4.01 -27.17
N HIS A 483 -21.75 3.73 -26.01
CA HIS A 483 -22.08 4.37 -24.74
C HIS A 483 -20.81 4.83 -24.04
N LEU A 484 -20.80 6.04 -23.48
CA LEU A 484 -19.77 6.49 -22.57
C LEU A 484 -20.29 6.42 -21.13
N LEU A 485 -19.77 5.48 -20.35
CA LEU A 485 -20.05 5.43 -18.91
C LEU A 485 -19.19 6.47 -18.21
N PHE A 486 -19.83 7.38 -17.49
CA PHE A 486 -19.19 8.41 -16.69
C PHE A 486 -19.48 8.18 -15.21
N PHE A 487 -18.54 7.54 -14.51
CA PHE A 487 -18.66 7.30 -13.07
C PHE A 487 -18.30 8.56 -12.29
N TRP A 488 -19.23 9.07 -11.48
CA TRP A 488 -19.13 10.39 -10.84
C TRP A 488 -19.74 10.39 -9.42
N ALA A 489 -19.53 11.49 -8.69
CA ALA A 489 -20.20 11.76 -7.41
C ALA A 489 -20.46 13.27 -7.22
N THR A 490 -21.48 13.65 -6.44
CA THR A 490 -21.90 15.05 -6.22
C THR A 490 -20.81 15.91 -5.57
N TYR A 491 -20.01 15.30 -4.69
CA TYR A 491 -18.88 15.94 -4.01
C TYR A 491 -17.60 15.97 -4.87
N CYS A 492 -17.53 15.22 -5.97
CA CYS A 492 -16.32 15.08 -6.79
C CYS A 492 -15.99 16.36 -7.59
N GLY A 493 -14.98 17.11 -7.15
CA GLY A 493 -14.48 18.32 -7.80
C GLY A 493 -14.06 18.09 -9.26
N PRO A 494 -13.15 17.12 -9.55
CA PRO A 494 -12.73 16.82 -10.92
C PRO A 494 -13.86 16.37 -11.85
N CYS A 495 -14.87 15.65 -11.34
CA CYS A 495 -16.05 15.25 -12.11
C CYS A 495 -16.84 16.48 -12.59
N LYS A 496 -17.02 17.48 -11.71
CA LYS A 496 -17.65 18.75 -12.07
C LYS A 496 -16.79 19.55 -13.07
N ALA A 497 -15.47 19.42 -13.01
CA ALA A 497 -14.55 20.06 -13.94
C ALA A 497 -14.55 19.43 -15.34
N SER A 498 -14.86 18.13 -15.46
CA SER A 498 -14.91 17.41 -16.74
C SER A 498 -16.21 17.60 -17.53
N LEU A 499 -17.28 18.10 -16.90
CA LEU A 499 -18.60 18.24 -17.53
C LEU A 499 -18.59 18.95 -18.90
N PRO A 500 -17.84 20.06 -19.11
CA PRO A 500 -17.80 20.70 -20.42
C PRO A 500 -17.29 19.79 -21.55
N GLU A 501 -16.25 18.99 -21.27
CA GLU A 501 -15.69 18.04 -22.23
C GLU A 501 -16.60 16.83 -22.42
N VAL A 502 -17.16 16.29 -21.34
CA VAL A 502 -18.12 15.17 -21.39
C VAL A 502 -19.32 15.52 -22.28
N LEU A 503 -19.85 16.73 -22.13
CA LEU A 503 -20.98 17.21 -22.93
C LEU A 503 -20.58 17.54 -24.37
N ALA A 504 -19.34 17.98 -24.62
CA ALA A 504 -18.84 18.15 -25.97
C ALA A 504 -18.69 16.80 -26.68
N PHE A 505 -18.15 15.80 -25.97
CA PHE A 505 -18.04 14.43 -26.46
C PHE A 505 -19.42 13.85 -26.81
N GLU A 506 -20.40 13.97 -25.92
CA GLU A 506 -21.77 13.48 -26.15
C GLU A 506 -22.37 14.04 -27.45
N ARG A 507 -22.22 15.36 -27.66
CA ARG A 507 -22.74 16.06 -28.85
C ARG A 507 -21.97 15.73 -30.13
N GLU A 508 -20.64 15.79 -30.10
CA GLU A 508 -19.80 15.68 -31.29
C GLU A 508 -19.61 14.24 -31.76
N ARG A 509 -19.62 13.28 -30.83
CA ARG A 509 -19.54 11.84 -31.15
C ARG A 509 -20.90 11.17 -31.29
N HIS A 510 -22.00 11.89 -31.08
CA HIS A 510 -23.36 11.34 -31.05
C HIS A 510 -23.44 10.06 -30.20
N THR A 511 -22.73 10.05 -29.07
CA THR A 511 -22.56 8.89 -28.19
C THR A 511 -23.23 9.19 -26.86
N GLN A 512 -24.20 8.38 -26.46
CA GLN A 512 -24.93 8.59 -25.21
C GLN A 512 -23.97 8.55 -24.02
N VAL A 513 -24.03 9.56 -23.15
CA VAL A 513 -23.31 9.54 -21.86
C VAL A 513 -24.25 9.05 -20.78
N ILE A 514 -23.87 7.97 -20.10
CA ILE A 514 -24.58 7.45 -18.93
C ILE A 514 -23.77 7.81 -17.69
N ALA A 515 -24.23 8.83 -16.95
CA ALA A 515 -23.57 9.28 -15.74
C ALA A 515 -23.97 8.39 -14.54
N VAL A 516 -23.06 7.52 -14.10
CA VAL A 516 -23.31 6.51 -13.04
C VAL A 516 -22.78 7.01 -11.70
N THR A 517 -23.63 7.03 -10.68
CA THR A 517 -23.24 7.34 -9.29
C THR A 517 -23.72 6.23 -8.35
N ASP A 518 -23.04 6.03 -7.22
CA ASP A 518 -23.50 5.16 -6.14
C ASP A 518 -24.29 5.90 -5.06
N GLU A 519 -24.54 7.20 -5.25
CA GLU A 519 -25.33 8.02 -4.33
C GLU A 519 -26.84 7.75 -4.46
N LEU A 520 -27.53 7.87 -3.33
CA LEU A 520 -28.96 7.65 -3.22
C LEU A 520 -29.76 8.76 -3.90
N ARG A 521 -31.03 8.48 -4.21
CA ARG A 521 -31.94 9.42 -4.87
C ARG A 521 -32.06 10.73 -4.10
N GLU A 522 -32.14 10.69 -2.77
CA GLU A 522 -32.28 11.86 -1.91
C GLU A 522 -31.06 12.80 -2.00
N GLN A 523 -29.86 12.23 -2.14
CA GLN A 523 -28.62 12.98 -2.32
C GLN A 523 -28.59 13.66 -3.68
N LEU A 524 -29.06 12.96 -4.72
CA LEU A 524 -29.17 13.49 -6.08
C LEU A 524 -30.22 14.60 -6.17
N ASP A 525 -31.39 14.43 -5.55
CA ASP A 525 -32.44 15.44 -5.51
C ASP A 525 -31.91 16.73 -4.84
N ALA A 526 -31.20 16.59 -3.71
CA ALA A 526 -30.59 17.72 -3.00
C ALA A 526 -29.49 18.41 -3.84
N PHE A 527 -28.69 17.65 -4.59
CA PHE A 527 -27.65 18.19 -5.46
C PHE A 527 -28.23 18.93 -6.65
N PHE A 528 -29.13 18.31 -7.41
CA PHE A 528 -29.71 18.92 -8.61
C PHE A 528 -30.65 20.09 -8.31
N LYS A 529 -31.13 20.24 -7.07
CA LYS A 529 -31.80 21.46 -6.62
C LYS A 529 -30.89 22.68 -6.57
N LYS A 530 -29.59 22.49 -6.36
CA LYS A 530 -28.59 23.57 -6.21
C LYS A 530 -27.64 23.70 -7.39
N PHE A 531 -27.48 22.63 -8.17
CA PHE A 531 -26.55 22.58 -9.28
C PHE A 531 -27.21 23.06 -10.57
N ASP A 532 -26.77 24.21 -11.07
CA ASP A 532 -27.36 24.97 -12.19
C ASP A 532 -26.59 24.87 -13.51
N ARG A 533 -25.50 24.08 -13.54
CA ARG A 533 -24.68 23.89 -14.74
C ARG A 533 -25.18 22.74 -15.61
N PRO A 534 -24.94 22.77 -16.93
CA PRO A 534 -25.24 21.67 -17.83
C PRO A 534 -24.65 20.35 -17.35
N PHE A 535 -25.41 19.26 -17.51
CA PHE A 535 -25.06 17.93 -17.03
C PHE A 535 -25.70 16.88 -17.95
N PRO A 536 -25.08 15.69 -18.17
CA PRO A 536 -25.64 14.65 -19.03
C PRO A 536 -27.12 14.34 -18.76
N GLU A 537 -27.90 14.14 -19.82
CA GLU A 537 -29.34 13.89 -19.72
C GLU A 537 -29.65 12.56 -19.02
N THR A 538 -28.78 11.56 -19.19
CA THR A 538 -28.94 10.24 -18.59
C THR A 538 -28.08 10.11 -17.34
N VAL A 539 -28.73 9.90 -16.18
CA VAL A 539 -28.05 9.66 -14.89
C VAL A 539 -28.61 8.37 -14.29
N ALA A 540 -27.72 7.47 -13.91
CA ALA A 540 -28.04 6.18 -13.31
C ALA A 540 -27.52 6.09 -11.87
N MET A 541 -28.31 5.44 -11.02
CA MET A 541 -27.94 5.04 -9.67
C MET A 541 -27.45 3.59 -9.68
N ASP A 542 -26.34 3.38 -9.00
CA ASP A 542 -25.75 2.10 -8.66
C ASP A 542 -25.58 2.04 -7.13
N GLU A 543 -26.71 2.13 -6.43
CA GLU A 543 -26.80 2.19 -4.96
C GLU A 543 -25.96 1.11 -4.26
N TYR A 544 -25.85 -0.07 -4.86
CA TYR A 544 -25.11 -1.20 -4.30
C TYR A 544 -23.68 -1.34 -4.85
N ARG A 545 -23.20 -0.35 -5.61
CA ARG A 545 -21.88 -0.33 -6.27
C ARG A 545 -21.62 -1.54 -7.16
N LYS A 546 -22.65 -2.19 -7.71
CA LYS A 546 -22.50 -3.38 -8.55
C LYS A 546 -21.78 -3.05 -9.84
N ALA A 547 -22.14 -1.96 -10.50
CA ALA A 547 -21.44 -1.46 -11.69
C ALA A 547 -20.06 -0.90 -11.34
N PHE A 548 -19.91 -0.15 -10.26
CA PHE A 548 -18.61 0.33 -9.80
C PHE A 548 -17.62 -0.83 -9.57
N LEU A 549 -18.07 -1.92 -8.93
CA LEU A 549 -17.26 -3.11 -8.70
C LEU A 549 -17.00 -3.88 -9.99
N ALA A 550 -18.03 -4.08 -10.82
CA ALA A 550 -17.91 -4.83 -12.08
C ALA A 550 -16.90 -4.19 -13.04
N PHE A 551 -16.87 -2.85 -13.13
CA PHE A 551 -15.95 -2.12 -13.98
C PHE A 551 -14.60 -1.81 -13.33
N GLY A 552 -14.34 -2.27 -12.09
CA GLY A 552 -13.06 -2.02 -11.41
C GLY A 552 -12.82 -0.53 -11.08
N VAL A 553 -13.89 0.23 -10.82
CA VAL A 553 -13.83 1.68 -10.56
C VAL A 553 -13.28 1.96 -9.16
N SER A 554 -12.01 2.35 -9.10
CA SER A 554 -11.29 2.67 -7.85
C SER A 554 -11.36 4.16 -7.47
N GLY A 555 -11.82 5.04 -8.37
CA GLY A 555 -11.96 6.47 -8.12
C GLY A 555 -12.80 7.20 -9.18
N THR A 556 -13.34 8.36 -8.83
CA THR A 556 -14.12 9.23 -9.72
C THR A 556 -13.36 10.51 -10.05
N PRO A 557 -13.44 11.04 -11.29
CA PRO A 557 -14.20 10.49 -12.40
C PRO A 557 -13.52 9.26 -13.02
N THR A 558 -14.31 8.30 -13.48
CA THR A 558 -13.82 7.24 -14.39
C THR A 558 -14.69 7.23 -15.63
N PHE A 559 -14.05 7.14 -16.80
CA PHE A 559 -14.68 7.13 -18.11
C PHE A 559 -14.43 5.78 -18.78
N VAL A 560 -15.51 5.14 -19.25
CA VAL A 560 -15.43 3.87 -19.97
C VAL A 560 -16.22 3.97 -21.26
N LEU A 561 -15.54 3.93 -22.41
CA LEU A 561 -16.18 3.95 -23.71
C LEU A 561 -16.49 2.53 -24.16
N LEU A 562 -17.75 2.28 -24.50
CA LEU A 562 -18.24 1.00 -25.02
C LEU A 562 -18.68 1.16 -26.48
N ASP A 563 -18.40 0.16 -27.31
CA ASP A 563 -18.98 0.08 -28.66
C ASP A 563 -20.37 -0.58 -28.66
N GLY A 564 -21.03 -0.62 -29.83
CA GLY A 564 -22.37 -1.21 -29.99
C GLY A 564 -22.48 -2.70 -29.66
N ALA A 565 -21.37 -3.43 -29.63
CA ALA A 565 -21.33 -4.82 -29.17
C ALA A 565 -21.09 -4.93 -27.66
N GLY A 566 -20.99 -3.81 -26.95
CA GLY A 566 -20.66 -3.73 -25.54
C GLY A 566 -19.21 -4.04 -25.23
N LYS A 567 -18.27 -3.86 -26.18
CA LYS A 567 -16.82 -4.03 -25.90
C LYS A 567 -16.21 -2.71 -25.42
N VAL A 568 -15.27 -2.82 -24.47
CA VAL A 568 -14.54 -1.68 -23.92
C VAL A 568 -13.52 -1.17 -24.93
N ARG A 569 -13.63 0.09 -25.34
CA ARG A 569 -12.69 0.76 -26.27
C ARG A 569 -11.76 1.76 -25.59
N SER A 570 -12.16 2.27 -24.43
CA SER A 570 -11.30 3.09 -23.58
C SER A 570 -11.70 2.91 -22.13
N TYR A 571 -10.70 3.01 -21.25
CA TYR A 571 -10.85 3.06 -19.80
C TYR A 571 -9.87 4.10 -19.24
N ALA A 572 -10.37 5.13 -18.55
CA ALA A 572 -9.54 6.17 -17.97
C ALA A 572 -10.08 6.64 -16.61
N THR A 573 -9.20 6.75 -15.61
CA THR A 573 -9.54 7.25 -14.26
C THR A 573 -8.85 8.57 -13.96
N GLY A 574 -9.56 9.51 -13.33
CA GLY A 574 -9.11 10.86 -13.02
C GLY A 574 -9.20 11.81 -14.22
N TYR A 575 -9.27 13.11 -13.94
CA TYR A 575 -9.41 14.15 -14.97
C TYR A 575 -8.56 15.38 -14.63
N THR A 576 -7.81 15.86 -15.63
CA THR A 576 -7.29 17.23 -15.74
C THR A 576 -7.52 17.69 -17.18
N PRO A 577 -7.57 19.01 -17.46
CA PRO A 577 -7.71 19.51 -18.83
C PRO A 577 -6.64 18.98 -19.79
N GLU A 578 -5.43 18.71 -19.31
CA GLU A 578 -4.32 18.17 -20.11
C GLU A 578 -4.49 16.68 -20.42
N LYS A 579 -5.12 15.94 -19.49
CA LYS A 579 -5.37 14.50 -19.62
C LYS A 579 -6.63 14.20 -20.45
N GLY A 580 -7.65 15.04 -20.35
CA GLY A 580 -8.96 14.87 -20.98
C GLY A 580 -9.67 13.58 -20.55
N LEU A 581 -10.61 13.09 -21.37
CA LEU A 581 -11.38 11.86 -21.10
C LEU A 581 -10.60 10.55 -21.29
N GLY A 582 -9.38 10.59 -21.83
CA GLY A 582 -8.58 9.38 -22.11
C GLY A 582 -9.15 8.49 -23.21
N VAL A 583 -9.97 9.04 -24.10
CA VAL A 583 -10.51 8.33 -25.27
C VAL A 583 -9.56 8.48 -26.45
N ALA A 584 -9.11 7.36 -27.03
CA ALA A 584 -8.21 7.38 -28.18
C ALA A 584 -8.84 8.13 -29.38
N GLY A 585 -8.09 9.05 -29.97
CA GLY A 585 -8.56 9.88 -31.09
C GLY A 585 -9.58 10.96 -30.69
N TRP A 586 -9.76 11.22 -29.40
CA TRP A 586 -10.49 12.38 -28.90
C TRP A 586 -9.51 13.38 -28.27
N SER A 587 -9.66 14.64 -28.64
CA SER A 587 -8.95 15.76 -28.03
C SER A 587 -9.91 16.92 -27.95
N TRP A 588 -9.95 17.59 -26.79
CA TRP A 588 -10.84 18.72 -26.59
C TRP A 588 -10.07 19.86 -25.93
N THR A 589 -10.18 21.04 -26.53
CA THR A 589 -9.63 22.27 -25.97
C THR A 589 -10.81 23.10 -25.49
N LYS A 590 -10.75 23.54 -24.23
CA LYS A 590 -11.80 24.41 -23.67
C LYS A 590 -11.94 25.65 -24.56
N PRO A 591 -13.13 25.94 -25.12
CA PRO A 591 -13.35 27.15 -25.89
C PRO A 591 -13.00 28.38 -25.03
N ALA A 592 -12.32 29.36 -25.63
CA ALA A 592 -12.11 30.64 -24.96
C ALA A 592 -13.45 31.21 -24.51
N PRO A 593 -13.56 31.82 -23.30
CA PRO A 593 -14.79 32.45 -22.89
C PRO A 593 -15.19 33.45 -23.97
N ALA A 594 -16.41 33.33 -24.49
CA ALA A 594 -16.96 34.30 -25.43
C ALA A 594 -16.84 35.68 -24.77
N GLY A 595 -16.08 36.58 -25.40
CA GLY A 595 -15.86 37.93 -24.89
C GLY A 595 -17.20 38.61 -24.63
N GLY A 596 -17.41 39.02 -23.38
CA GLY A 596 -18.49 39.91 -22.98
C GLY A 596 -18.06 41.36 -23.09
#